data_AF-A0AAE1MLC4-F1
#
_entry.id   AF-A0AAE1MLC4-F1
#
_cell.length_a   1.000
_cell.length_b   1.000
_cell.length_c   1.000
_cell.angle_alpha   90.00
_cell.angle_beta   90.00
_cell.angle_gamma   90.00
#
_symmetry.space_group_name_H-M   'P 1'
#
loop_
_entity.id
_entity.type
_entity.pdbx_description
1 polymer ?
#
loop_
_entity_poly.entity_id
_entity_poly.type
_entity_poly.pdbx_seq_one_letter_code
_entity_poly.pdbx_strand_id
1 'polypeptide(L)' 'MSQTTVLKVAMSCEGCVGAVKRVLGKLDGVESYDVDLKEQKVTVKGNVLPDTVLQTVSKTGKKTTFWEAEGTASQA' A
#
# COMPACT_ATOMS: atom_id res chain seq x y z
N MET A 1 12.16 -7.86 11.16
CA MET A 1 11.69 -6.51 11.53
C MET A 1 10.55 -6.20 10.58
N SER A 2 9.33 -5.99 11.08
CA SER A 2 8.20 -5.63 10.22
C SER A 2 8.22 -4.13 9.93
N GLN A 3 8.21 -3.75 8.66
CA GLN A 3 8.07 -2.35 8.22
C GLN A 3 6.60 -2.03 7.95
N THR A 4 6.21 -0.79 8.24
CA THR A 4 4.89 -0.26 7.84
C THR A 4 5.10 0.69 6.67
N THR A 5 4.41 0.45 5.55
CA THR A 5 4.40 1.32 4.38
C THR A 5 2.99 1.85 4.19
N VAL A 6 2.86 3.16 4.07
CA VAL A 6 1.57 3.81 3.80
C VAL A 6 1.59 4.41 2.40
N LEU A 7 0.58 4.09 1.61
CA LEU A 7 0.42 4.52 0.23
C LEU A 7 -0.89 5.29 0.06
N LYS A 8 -0.86 6.33 -0.76
CA LYS A 8 -2.04 7.01 -1.29
C LYS A 8 -2.42 6.38 -2.62
N VAL A 9 -3.65 5.88 -2.74
CA VAL A 9 -4.13 5.23 -3.97
C VAL A 9 -5.42 5.90 -4.41
N ALA A 10 -5.47 6.37 -5.66
CA ALA A 10 -6.69 6.90 -6.25
C ALA A 10 -7.76 5.79 -6.40
N MET A 11 -8.67 5.70 -5.43
CA MET A 11 -9.77 4.73 -5.39
C MET A 11 -11.10 5.49 -5.48
N SER A 12 -11.94 5.11 -6.45
CA SER A 12 -13.25 5.74 -6.69
C SER A 12 -14.44 4.82 -6.44
N CYS A 13 -14.22 3.52 -6.24
CA CYS A 13 -15.27 2.55 -5.96
C CYS A 13 -14.77 1.38 -5.10
N GLU A 14 -15.71 0.61 -4.54
CA GLU A 14 -15.40 -0.60 -3.78
C GLU A 14 -14.68 -1.66 -4.62
N GLY A 15 -14.93 -1.69 -5.94
CA GLY A 15 -14.17 -2.53 -6.87
C GLY A 15 -12.67 -2.18 -6.90
N CYS A 16 -12.33 -0.89 -6.82
CA CYS A 16 -10.93 -0.46 -6.73
C CYS A 16 -10.27 -0.97 -5.44
N VAL A 17 -11.00 -0.88 -4.32
CA VAL A 17 -10.56 -1.38 -3.01
C VAL A 17 -10.32 -2.90 -3.07
N GLY A 18 -11.29 -3.66 -3.60
CA GLY A 18 -11.15 -5.11 -3.76
C GLY A 18 -9.94 -5.51 -4.59
N ALA A 19 -9.68 -4.79 -5.69
CA ALA A 19 -8.50 -5.04 -6.51
C ALA A 19 -7.17 -4.73 -5.79
N VAL A 20 -7.10 -3.68 -4.96
CA VAL A 20 -5.92 -3.40 -4.12
C VAL A 20 -5.72 -4.50 -3.07
N LYS A 21 -6.78 -4.86 -2.34
CA LYS A 21 -6.73 -5.96 -1.35
C LYS A 21 -6.27 -7.27 -1.98
N ARG A 22 -6.75 -7.58 -3.19
CA ARG A 22 -6.39 -8.80 -3.92
C ARG A 22 -4.91 -8.88 -4.30
N VAL A 23 -4.27 -7.75 -4.67
CA VAL A 23 -2.84 -7.75 -4.99
C VAL A 23 -1.97 -7.76 -3.72
N LEU A 24 -2.40 -7.07 -2.67
CA LEU A 24 -1.69 -7.06 -1.38
C LEU A 24 -1.75 -8.42 -0.68
N GLY A 25 -2.89 -9.11 -0.73
CA GLY A 25 -3.02 -10.46 -0.16
C GLY A 25 -2.25 -11.54 -0.93
N LYS A 26 -1.74 -11.22 -2.14
CA LYS A 26 -0.85 -12.09 -2.92
C LYS A 26 0.62 -11.71 -2.79
N LEU A 27 0.92 -10.63 -2.07
CA LEU A 27 2.27 -10.13 -1.92
C LEU A 27 2.96 -10.86 -0.76
N ASP A 28 4.00 -11.62 -1.09
CA ASP A 28 4.82 -12.30 -0.09
C ASP A 28 5.49 -11.29 0.86
N GLY A 29 5.46 -11.62 2.16
CA GLY A 29 6.01 -10.78 3.22
C GLY A 29 5.03 -9.75 3.81
N VAL A 30 3.80 -9.65 3.29
CA VAL A 30 2.73 -8.87 3.94
C VAL A 30 2.15 -9.66 5.11
N GLU A 31 2.20 -9.07 6.32
CA GLU A 31 1.60 -9.63 7.53
C GLU A 31 0.17 -9.12 7.73
N SER A 32 -0.04 -7.83 7.50
CA SER A 32 -1.36 -7.21 7.57
C SER A 32 -1.47 -6.00 6.64
N TYR A 33 -2.69 -5.67 6.21
CA TYR A 33 -2.95 -4.49 5.41
C TYR A 33 -4.32 -3.90 5.75
N ASP A 34 -4.40 -2.58 5.66
CA ASP A 34 -5.61 -1.80 5.85
C ASP A 34 -5.83 -0.87 4.65
N VAL A 35 -7.09 -0.69 4.25
CA VAL A 35 -7.45 0.08 3.05
C VAL A 35 -8.66 0.95 3.35
N ASP A 36 -8.40 2.25 3.44
CA ASP A 36 -9.38 3.31 3.65
C ASP A 36 -9.79 3.94 2.32
N LEU A 37 -11.02 3.66 1.88
CA LEU A 37 -11.58 4.29 0.68
C LEU A 37 -11.84 5.79 0.88
N LYS A 38 -12.30 6.19 2.09
CA LYS A 38 -12.60 7.59 2.41
C LYS A 38 -11.36 8.48 2.30
N GLU A 39 -10.24 8.03 2.86
CA GLU A 39 -8.97 8.76 2.84
C GLU A 39 -8.09 8.41 1.64
N GLN A 40 -8.51 7.45 0.82
CA GLN A 40 -7.71 6.93 -0.29
C GLN A 40 -6.33 6.43 0.18
N LYS A 41 -6.30 5.81 1.36
CA LYS A 41 -5.09 5.43 2.08
C LYS A 41 -5.00 3.91 2.21
N VAL A 42 -3.80 3.40 2.03
CA VAL A 42 -3.48 1.97 2.10
C VAL A 42 -2.30 1.80 3.03
N THR A 43 -2.51 1.11 4.14
CA THR A 43 -1.47 0.81 5.12
C THR A 43 -1.09 -0.65 4.97
N VAL A 44 0.20 -0.94 4.78
CA VAL A 44 0.72 -2.30 4.64
C VAL A 44 1.77 -2.51 5.70
N LYS A 45 1.66 -3.60 6.46
CA LYS A 45 2.62 -4.01 7.48
C LYS A 45 3.18 -5.37 7.12
N GLY A 46 4.49 -5.50 7.18
CA GLY A 46 5.17 -6.77 6.97
C GLY A 46 6.64 -6.60 6.67
N ASN A 47 7.30 -7.70 6.33
CA ASN A 47 8.72 -7.72 5.98
C ASN A 47 8.88 -7.59 4.45
N VAL A 48 8.34 -6.50 3.88
CA VAL A 48 8.35 -6.19 2.44
C VAL A 48 8.84 -4.77 2.20
N LEU A 49 9.57 -4.57 1.09
CA LEU A 49 10.12 -3.27 0.74
C LEU A 49 9.02 -2.30 0.27
N PRO A 50 9.10 -0.99 0.61
CA PRO A 50 8.10 -0.01 0.24
C PRO A 50 7.92 0.10 -1.29
N ASP A 51 9.02 0.02 -2.04
CA ASP A 51 9.02 -0.02 -3.51
C ASP A 51 8.25 -1.22 -4.07
N THR A 52 8.42 -2.40 -3.46
CA THR A 52 7.71 -3.61 -3.89
C THR A 52 6.20 -3.47 -3.66
N VAL A 53 5.80 -2.88 -2.53
CA VAL A 53 4.39 -2.58 -2.26
C VAL A 53 3.85 -1.58 -3.28
N LEU A 54 4.58 -0.48 -3.53
CA LEU A 54 4.21 0.54 -4.51
C LEU A 54 4.02 -0.06 -5.91
N GLN A 55 4.97 -0.88 -6.38
CA GLN A 55 4.89 -1.55 -7.68
C GLN A 55 3.70 -2.51 -7.74
N THR A 56 3.47 -3.28 -6.67
CA THR A 56 2.36 -4.24 -6.59
C THR A 56 1.01 -3.55 -6.68
N VAL A 57 0.82 -2.44 -5.98
CA VAL A 57 -0.41 -1.66 -6.04
C VAL A 57 -0.53 -0.97 -7.42
N SER A 58 0.57 -0.47 -7.99
CA SER A 58 0.59 0.15 -9.31
C SER A 58 0.15 -0.79 -10.45
N LYS A 59 0.35 -2.12 -10.30
CA LYS A 59 -0.18 -3.13 -11.25
C LYS A 59 -1.70 -3.12 -11.37
N THR A 60 -2.40 -2.54 -10.40
CA THR A 60 -3.86 -2.41 -10.46
C THR A 60 -4.33 -1.25 -11.35
N GLY A 61 -3.39 -0.49 -11.94
CA GLY A 61 -3.68 0.60 -12.88
C GLY A 61 -4.14 1.91 -12.22
N LYS A 62 -4.08 2.00 -10.88
CA LYS A 62 -4.43 3.23 -10.16
C LYS A 62 -3.19 4.07 -9.90
N LYS A 63 -3.38 5.39 -9.89
CA LYS A 63 -2.36 6.33 -9.40
C LYS A 63 -2.06 6.03 -7.94
N THR A 64 -0.81 5.70 -7.67
CA THR A 64 -0.32 5.35 -6.34
C THR A 64 0.91 6.18 -6.02
N THR A 65 0.95 6.77 -4.84
CA THR A 65 2.10 7.52 -4.31
C THR A 65 2.35 7.11 -2.86
N PHE A 66 3.53 7.40 -2.32
CA PHE A 66 3.74 7.25 -0.88
C PHE A 66 2.89 8.28 -0.12
N TRP A 67 2.38 7.87 1.04
CA TRP A 67 1.65 8.76 1.93
C TRP A 67 2.67 9.48 2.82
N GLU A 68 2.76 10.81 2.71
CA GLU A 68 3.80 11.64 3.36
C GLU A 68 3.69 11.74 4.90
N ALA A 69 2.82 10.97 5.55
CA ALA A 69 2.73 10.94 7.01
C ALA A 69 3.63 9.82 7.59
N GLU A 70 4.89 10.19 7.85
CA GLU A 70 5.85 9.63 8.82
C GLU A 70 6.28 8.14 8.73
N GLY A 71 7.60 7.97 8.51
CA GLY A 71 8.40 6.76 8.74
C GLY A 71 8.61 5.92 7.46
N THR A 72 9.67 6.08 6.65
CA THR A 72 11.09 6.12 7.00
C THR A 72 11.85 6.97 5.96
N ALA A 73 11.92 8.27 6.19
CA ALA A 73 13.02 9.10 5.67
C ALA A 73 14.03 9.30 6.81
N SER A 74 14.66 8.21 7.22
CA SER A 74 16.02 8.27 7.74
C SER A 74 16.85 7.52 6.72
N GLN A 75 17.23 8.23 5.66
CA GLN A 75 18.32 7.83 4.78
C GLN A 75 19.40 8.90 4.94
N ALA A 76 20.60 8.41 5.28
CA ALA A 76 21.87 9.08 5.59
C ALA A 76 22.03 9.61 7.04
#